data_AF-A0AAW5TQP4-F1
#
_entry.id   AF-A0AAW5TQP4-F1
#
_cell.length_a   1.000
_cell.length_b   1.000
_cell.length_c   1.000
_cell.angle_alpha   90.00
_cell.angle_beta   90.00
_cell.angle_gamma   90.00
#
_symmetry.space_group_name_H-M   'P 1'
#
loop_
_entity.id
_entity.type
_entity.pdbx_description
1 polymer ?
#
loop_
_entity_poly.entity_id
_entity_poly.type
_entity_poly.pdbx_seq_one_letter_code
_entity_poly.pdbx_strand_id
1 'polypeptide(L)' 'MAVIFGPAYANTPLILGFLVLAAACLALLTLTGAVALAADHHRLNILGWCVALVVSVVIMLLPVCLETRTVASLVVGPLL' A
#
# COMPACT_ATOMS: atom_id res chain seq x y z
N MET A 1 8.08 -20.62 -4.10
CA MET A 1 7.03 -20.16 -5.05
C MET A 1 7.15 -20.81 -6.42
N ALA A 2 8.34 -20.95 -7.00
CA ALA A 2 8.52 -21.54 -8.35
C ALA A 2 8.10 -23.02 -8.51
N VAL A 3 8.10 -23.82 -7.43
CA VAL A 3 7.65 -25.23 -7.47
C VAL A 3 6.14 -25.35 -7.67
N ILE A 4 5.36 -24.37 -7.20
CA ILE A 4 3.89 -24.37 -7.27
C ILE A 4 3.40 -23.50 -8.44
N PHE A 5 4.05 -22.37 -8.69
CA PHE A 5 3.61 -21.36 -9.67
C PHE A 5 4.48 -21.27 -10.93
N GLY A 6 5.55 -22.07 -11.03
CA GLY A 6 6.46 -22.09 -12.17
C GLY A 6 7.55 -21.00 -12.13
N PRO A 7 8.55 -21.09 -13.02
CA PRO A 7 9.70 -20.16 -13.06
C PRO A 7 9.30 -18.73 -13.47
N ALA A 8 8.18 -18.55 -14.18
CA ALA A 8 7.64 -17.24 -14.52
C ALA A 8 7.11 -16.46 -13.30
N TYR A 9 6.95 -17.12 -12.14
CA TYR A 9 6.51 -16.52 -10.88
C TYR A 9 7.66 -16.25 -9.91
N ALA A 10 8.90 -16.30 -10.41
CA ALA A 10 10.09 -16.00 -9.63
C ALA A 10 10.21 -14.50 -9.39
N ASN A 11 9.50 -14.01 -8.38
CA ASN A 11 9.63 -12.64 -7.90
C ASN A 11 10.99 -12.50 -7.18
N THR A 12 11.68 -11.38 -7.40
CA THR A 12 12.93 -11.12 -6.68
C THR A 12 12.63 -10.96 -5.19
N PRO A 13 13.44 -11.53 -4.26
CA PRO A 13 13.22 -11.41 -2.82
C PRO A 13 13.09 -9.96 -2.33
N LEU A 14 13.71 -9.02 -3.04
CA LEU A 14 13.58 -7.58 -2.83
C LEU A 14 12.12 -7.10 -2.97
N ILE A 15 11.39 -7.56 -3.99
CA ILE A 15 9.99 -7.18 -4.24
C ILE A 15 9.08 -7.69 -3.13
N LEU A 16 9.32 -8.92 -2.66
CA LEU A 16 8.59 -9.47 -1.52
C LEU A 16 8.84 -8.64 -0.25
N GLY A 17 10.09 -8.22 -0.01
CA GLY A 17 10.43 -7.33 1.09
C GLY A 17 9.66 -6.00 1.03
N PHE A 18 9.58 -5.39 -0.15
CA PHE A 18 8.80 -4.17 -0.35
C PHE A 18 7.28 -4.38 -0.18
N LEU A 19 6.73 -5.53 -0.59
CA LEU A 19 5.33 -5.84 -0.32
C LEU A 19 5.04 -5.96 1.19
N VAL A 20 5.95 -6.54 1.96
CA VAL A 20 5.83 -6.62 3.42
C VAL A 20 5.89 -5.22 4.04
N LEU A 21 6.81 -4.37 3.58
CA LEU A 21 6.87 -2.97 4.00
C LEU A 21 5.56 -2.25 3.71
N ALA A 22 4.99 -2.44 2.52
CA ALA A 22 3.72 -1.84 2.14
C ALA A 22 2.56 -2.32 3.02
N ALA A 23 2.52 -3.62 3.37
CA ALA A 23 1.55 -4.16 4.31
C ALA A 23 1.68 -3.51 5.70
N ALA A 24 2.91 -3.24 6.17
CA ALA A 24 3.13 -2.52 7.43
C ALA A 24 2.62 -1.07 7.36
N CYS A 25 2.84 -0.35 6.25
CA CYS A 25 2.28 0.99 6.05
C CYS A 25 0.75 0.96 6.11
N LEU A 26 0.11 -0.02 5.45
CA LEU A 26 -1.35 -0.17 5.48
C LEU A 26 -1.89 -0.52 6.89
N ALA A 27 -1.14 -1.32 7.65
CA ALA A 27 -1.46 -1.59 9.05
C ALA A 27 -1.41 -0.31 9.90
N LEU A 28 -0.42 0.56 9.68
CA LEU A 28 -0.32 1.85 10.36
C LEU A 28 -1.50 2.77 10.01
N LEU A 29 -1.88 2.89 8.73
CA LEU A 29 -3.07 3.65 8.31
C LEU A 29 -4.35 3.14 8.99
N THR A 30 -4.49 1.82 9.09
CA THR A 30 -5.64 1.19 9.76
C THR A 30 -5.65 1.50 11.26
N LEU A 31 -4.48 1.42 11.90
CA LEU A 31 -4.33 1.72 13.32
C LEU A 31 -4.60 3.20 13.62
N THR A 32 -4.05 4.13 12.83
CA THR A 32 -4.31 5.56 12.99
C THR A 32 -5.76 5.90 12.75
N GLY A 33 -6.41 5.24 11.79
CA GLY A 33 -7.86 5.38 11.57
C GLY A 33 -8.70 4.95 12.78
N ALA A 34 -8.36 3.82 13.39
CA ALA A 34 -9.02 3.34 14.61
C ALA A 34 -8.82 4.30 15.79
N VAL A 35 -7.61 4.84 15.97
CA VAL A 35 -7.31 5.84 17.01
C VAL A 35 -8.08 7.15 16.76
N ALA A 36 -8.14 7.63 15.52
CA ALA A 36 -8.90 8.83 15.16
C ALA A 36 -10.41 8.66 15.41
N LEU A 37 -10.94 7.46 15.15
CA LEU A 37 -12.33 7.12 15.45
C LEU A 37 -12.61 7.09 16.95
N ALA A 38 -11.69 6.51 17.74
CA ALA A 38 -11.79 6.47 19.20
C ALA A 38 -11.70 7.87 19.83
N ALA A 39 -11.01 8.81 19.17
CA ALA A 39 -10.90 10.20 19.59
C ALA A 39 -12.05 11.10 19.06
N ASP A 40 -13.12 10.53 18.51
CA ASP A 40 -14.28 11.25 17.93
C ASP A 40 -13.91 12.18 16.76
N HIS A 41 -12.76 11.95 16.13
CA HIS A 41 -12.27 12.69 14.97
C HIS A 41 -12.62 11.98 13.66
N HIS A 42 -13.92 11.73 13.44
CA HIS A 42 -14.45 11.02 12.27
C HIS A 42 -13.99 11.61 10.92
N ARG A 43 -13.85 12.95 10.84
CA ARG A 43 -13.46 13.65 9.61
C ARG A 43 -12.00 13.41 9.24
N LEU A 44 -11.11 13.34 10.24
CA LEU A 44 -9.68 13.11 10.03
C LEU A 44 -9.43 11.66 9.57
N ASN A 45 -10.18 10.70 10.13
CA ASN A 45 -10.13 9.31 9.67
C ASN A 45 -10.50 9.20 8.18
N ILE A 46 -11.63 9.76 7.76
CA ILE A 46 -12.07 9.71 6.35
C ILE A 46 -11.08 10.41 5.43
N LEU A 47 -10.53 11.56 5.84
CA LEU A 47 -9.54 12.29 5.04
C LEU A 47 -8.29 11.45 4.76
N GLY A 48 -7.72 10.78 5.77
CA GLY A 48 -6.54 9.93 5.58
C GLY A 48 -6.79 8.79 4.59
N TRP A 49 -7.92 8.10 4.74
CA TRP A 49 -8.30 7.04 3.80
C TRP A 49 -8.54 7.56 2.37
N CYS A 50 -9.19 8.72 2.20
CA CYS A 50 -9.41 9.31 0.89
C CYS A 50 -8.09 9.74 0.23
N VAL A 51 -7.19 10.39 0.97
CA VAL A 51 -5.88 10.81 0.45
C VAL A 51 -5.06 9.58 0.03
N ALA A 52 -4.99 8.55 0.88
CA ALA A 52 -4.29 7.32 0.57
C ALA A 52 -4.81 6.64 -0.71
N LEU A 53 -6.14 6.60 -0.87
CA LEU A 53 -6.78 6.03 -2.05
C LEU A 53 -6.49 6.84 -3.32
N VAL A 54 -6.66 8.17 -3.27
CA VAL A 54 -6.40 9.06 -4.41
C VAL A 54 -4.95 8.95 -4.86
N VAL A 55 -4.00 8.97 -3.92
CA VAL A 55 -2.57 8.86 -4.23
C VAL A 55 -2.25 7.49 -4.83
N SER A 56 -2.81 6.41 -4.28
CA SER A 56 -2.61 5.05 -4.82
C SER A 56 -3.12 4.94 -6.26
N VAL A 57 -4.29 5.49 -6.55
CA VAL A 57 -4.89 5.51 -7.89
C VAL A 57 -4.00 6.30 -8.85
N VAL A 58 -3.59 7.52 -8.48
CA VAL A 58 -2.73 8.38 -9.32
C VAL A 58 -1.42 7.68 -9.67
N ILE A 59 -0.77 7.02 -8.69
CA ILE A 59 0.46 6.25 -8.94
C ILE A 59 0.18 5.05 -9.86
N MET A 60 -0.97 4.40 -9.73
CA MET A 60 -1.34 3.27 -10.59
C MET A 60 -1.59 3.68 -12.05
N LEU A 61 -1.99 4.93 -12.30
CA LEU A 61 -2.14 5.49 -13.65
C LEU A 61 -0.80 5.83 -14.33
N LEU A 62 0.32 5.82 -13.60
CA LEU A 62 1.63 6.15 -14.15
C LEU A 62 2.14 5.06 -15.10
N PRO A 63 2.72 5.38 -16.28
CA PRO A 63 3.22 4.40 -17.23
C PRO A 63 4.62 3.88 -16.84
N VAL A 64 4.69 3.16 -15.72
CA VAL A 64 5.92 2.55 -15.18
C VAL A 64 5.75 1.02 -15.14
N CYS A 65 6.86 0.28 -15.06
CA CYS A 65 6.86 -1.17 -14.84
C CYS A 65 5.89 -1.57 -13.72
N LEU A 66 5.13 -2.63 -13.97
CA LEU A 66 4.01 -3.06 -13.12
C LEU A 66 4.44 -3.29 -11.66
N GLU A 67 5.58 -3.93 -11.44
CA GLU A 67 6.10 -4.23 -10.10
C GLU A 67 6.41 -2.94 -9.33
N THR A 68 7.18 -2.03 -9.94
CA THR A 68 7.56 -0.75 -9.32
C THR A 68 6.33 0.09 -9.01
N ARG A 69 5.36 0.12 -9.93
CA ARG A 69 4.12 0.87 -9.78
C ARG A 69 3.25 0.35 -8.64
N THR A 70 3.14 -0.98 -8.53
CA THR A 70 2.32 -1.63 -7.49
C THR A 70 2.94 -1.43 -6.10
N VAL A 71 4.26 -1.57 -5.98
CA VAL A 71 4.97 -1.32 -4.73
C VAL A 71 4.83 0.15 -4.32
N ALA A 72 5.07 1.08 -5.26
CA ALA A 72 4.98 2.52 -4.99
C ALA A 72 3.56 2.93 -4.56
N SER A 73 2.52 2.43 -5.22
CA SER A 73 1.13 2.76 -4.85
C SER A 73 0.80 2.29 -3.43
N LEU A 74 1.23 1.08 -3.07
CA LEU A 74 0.90 0.48 -1.77
C LEU A 74 1.72 1.05 -0.60
N VAL A 75 2.89 1.65 -0.86
CA VAL A 75 3.70 2.30 0.19
C VAL A 75 3.33 3.77 0.35
N VAL A 76 3.22 4.52 -0.74
CA VAL A 76 3.05 5.98 -0.68
C VAL A 76 1.63 6.36 -0.26
N GLY A 77 0.61 5.59 -0.66
CA GLY A 77 -0.78 5.85 -0.25
C GLY A 77 -0.94 5.88 1.28
N PRO A 78 -0.60 4.81 2.01
CA PRO A 78 -0.84 4.75 3.46
C PRO A 78 0.09 5.63 4.31
N LEU A 79 1.13 6.22 3.72
CA LEU A 79 2.08 7.11 4.41
C LEU A 79 1.62 8.58 4.45
N LEU A 80 0.59 8.93 3.68
CA LEU A 80 0.00 10.27 3.60
C LEU A 80 -1.34 10.33 4.34
#